data_AF-A0A7C9FIT7-F1
#
_entry.id   AF-A0A7C9FIT7-F1
#
_cell.length_a   1.000
_cell.length_b   1.000
_cell.length_c   1.000
_cell.angle_alpha   90.00
_cell.angle_beta   90.00
_cell.angle_gamma   90.00
#
_symmetry.space_group_name_H-M   'P 1'
#
loop_
_entity.id
_entity.type
_entity.pdbx_description
1 polymer ?
#
loop_
_entity_poly.entity_id
_entity_poly.type
_entity_poly.pdbx_seq_one_letter_code
_entity_poly.pdbx_strand_id
1 'polypeptide(L)'
;LGDAQRSILERLSCAVDKVDDLLDAKAARVKMRRLMGGRSMIIEQVKLFFSASNPFISAFKDALEVRAIREELDSIGRDDAQSGNPLGMVYQMCVRTSLEFGSDIATKEVIRRDHETWSFINKDMVIGRDRDRDNVMNMLFGSS
;
A
#
# COMPACT_ATOMS: atom_id res chain seq x y z
N LEU A 1 6.51 27.58 -6.76
CA LEU A 1 5.58 26.53 -7.19
C LEU A 1 4.41 27.22 -7.88
N GLY A 2 4.15 26.91 -9.15
CA GLY A 2 3.04 27.56 -9.88
C GLY A 2 1.69 27.17 -9.29
N ASP A 3 0.67 28.01 -9.42
CA ASP A 3 -0.66 27.74 -8.86
C ASP A 3 -1.29 26.44 -9.41
N ALA A 4 -0.96 26.07 -10.65
CA ALA A 4 -1.34 24.79 -11.26
C ALA A 4 -0.69 23.58 -10.57
N GLN A 5 0.53 23.70 -10.07
CA GLN A 5 1.20 22.62 -9.34
C GLN A 5 0.61 22.44 -7.94
N ARG A 6 0.18 23.54 -7.30
CA ARG A 6 -0.50 23.49 -6.01
C ARG A 6 -1.85 22.79 -6.12
N SER A 7 -2.65 23.10 -7.13
CA SER A 7 -3.96 22.48 -7.32
C SER A 7 -3.89 20.98 -7.62
N ILE A 8 -2.85 20.52 -8.33
CA ILE A 8 -2.59 19.10 -8.55
C ILE A 8 -2.24 18.39 -7.24
N LEU A 9 -1.38 18.99 -6.42
CA LEU A 9 -1.01 18.43 -5.11
C LEU A 9 -2.21 18.36 -4.16
N GLU A 10 -3.07 19.38 -4.15
CA GLU A 10 -4.30 19.38 -3.36
C GLU A 10 -5.26 18.26 -3.80
N ARG A 11 -5.46 18.08 -5.11
CA ARG A 11 -6.28 16.99 -5.65
C ARG A 11 -5.71 15.62 -5.31
N LEU A 12 -4.39 15.46 -5.41
CA LEU A 12 -3.73 14.22 -5.04
C LEU A 12 -3.88 13.92 -3.55
N SER A 13 -3.68 14.92 -2.69
CA SER A 13 -3.90 14.79 -1.24
C SER A 13 -5.33 14.34 -0.95
N CYS A 14 -6.32 14.99 -1.58
CA CYS A 14 -7.72 14.63 -1.41
C CYS A 14 -8.02 13.17 -1.85
N ALA A 15 -7.42 12.72 -2.96
CA ALA A 15 -7.56 11.34 -3.41
C ALA A 15 -6.93 10.33 -2.41
N VAL A 16 -5.79 10.68 -1.80
CA VAL A 16 -5.16 9.87 -0.75
C VAL A 16 -6.03 9.82 0.50
N ASP A 17 -6.57 10.95 0.94
CA ASP A 17 -7.46 11.02 2.11
C ASP A 17 -8.70 10.13 1.92
N LYS A 18 -9.30 10.14 0.72
CA LYS A 18 -10.43 9.23 0.37
C LYS A 18 -10.07 7.75 0.46
N VAL A 19 -8.83 7.38 0.12
CA VAL A 19 -8.36 5.99 0.27
C VAL A 19 -8.25 5.64 1.75
N ASP A 20 -7.69 6.54 2.56
CA ASP A 20 -7.51 6.33 4.00
C ASP A 20 -8.86 6.16 4.70
N ASP A 21 -9.82 7.05 4.43
CA ASP A 21 -11.19 6.98 4.93
C ASP A 21 -11.87 5.64 4.58
N LEU A 22 -11.70 5.17 3.34
CA LEU A 22 -12.25 3.89 2.89
C LEU A 22 -11.61 2.71 3.63
N LEU A 23 -10.29 2.74 3.86
CA LEU A 23 -9.55 1.72 4.60
C LEU A 23 -9.98 1.68 6.07
N ASP A 24 -10.16 2.83 6.70
CA ASP A 24 -10.63 2.95 8.08
C ASP A 24 -12.06 2.43 8.24
N ALA A 25 -12.97 2.82 7.33
CA ALA A 25 -14.34 2.30 7.32
C ALA A 25 -14.38 0.78 7.15
N LYS A 26 -13.47 0.21 6.34
CA LYS A 26 -13.32 -1.24 6.17
C LYS A 26 -12.77 -1.91 7.43
N ALA A 27 -11.74 -1.31 8.05
CA ALA A 27 -11.14 -1.81 9.29
C ALA A 27 -12.17 -1.82 10.44
N ALA A 28 -12.96 -0.75 10.57
CA ALA A 28 -14.05 -0.65 11.54
C ALA A 28 -15.09 -1.78 11.35
N ARG A 29 -15.53 -2.03 10.11
CA ARG A 29 -16.45 -3.14 9.79
C ARG A 29 -15.86 -4.51 10.14
N VAL A 30 -14.57 -4.74 9.85
CA VAL A 30 -13.88 -5.99 10.22
C VAL A 30 -13.83 -6.17 11.73
N LYS A 31 -13.48 -5.10 12.47
CA LYS A 31 -13.42 -5.12 13.93
C LYS A 31 -14.79 -5.42 14.53
N MET A 32 -15.85 -4.78 14.03
CA MET A 32 -17.22 -5.01 14.49
C MET A 32 -17.67 -6.45 14.25
N ARG A 33 -17.36 -7.04 13.09
CA ARG A 33 -17.63 -8.46 12.82
C ARG A 33 -16.92 -9.42 13.78
N ARG A 34 -15.67 -9.11 14.16
CA ARG A 34 -14.93 -9.92 15.15
C ARG A 34 -15.58 -9.88 16.53
N LEU A 35 -16.12 -8.73 16.93
CA LEU A 35 -16.82 -8.56 18.20
C LEU A 35 -18.16 -9.32 18.24
N MET A 36 -18.81 -9.52 17.08
CA MET A 36 -20.08 -10.26 16.92
C MET A 36 -19.92 -11.80 16.88
N GLY A 37 -18.69 -12.33 16.91
CA GLY A 37 -18.42 -13.78 16.80
C GLY A 37 -18.78 -14.66 18.01
N GLY A 38 -19.70 -14.23 18.87
CA GLY A 38 -20.08 -14.90 20.13
C GLY A 38 -21.22 -15.93 20.03
N ARG A 39 -21.78 -16.32 21.19
CA ARG A 39 -22.78 -17.42 21.41
C ARG A 39 -24.07 -17.39 20.57
N SER A 40 -24.31 -16.35 19.75
CA SER A 40 -25.50 -16.16 18.89
C SER A 40 -25.16 -16.05 17.39
N MET A 41 -24.01 -16.59 16.97
CA MET A 41 -23.38 -16.38 15.66
C MET A 41 -24.32 -16.56 14.44
N ILE A 42 -25.28 -17.48 14.48
CA ILE A 42 -26.20 -17.75 13.36
C ILE A 42 -27.25 -16.64 13.22
N ILE A 43 -27.88 -16.23 14.32
CA ILE A 43 -28.94 -15.20 14.30
C ILE A 43 -28.33 -13.83 13.95
N GLU A 44 -27.14 -13.52 14.46
CA GLU A 44 -26.46 -12.26 14.14
C GLU A 44 -25.97 -12.21 12.70
N GLN A 45 -25.47 -13.32 12.15
CA GLN A 45 -25.12 -13.38 10.73
C GLN A 45 -26.34 -13.15 9.84
N VAL A 46 -27.47 -13.81 10.12
CA VAL A 46 -28.71 -13.61 9.36
C VAL A 46 -29.16 -12.16 9.45
N LYS A 47 -29.18 -11.56 10.64
CA LYS A 47 -29.48 -10.13 10.82
C LYS A 47 -28.51 -9.22 10.06
N LEU A 48 -27.22 -9.56 10.02
CA LEU A 48 -26.20 -8.82 9.28
C LEU A 48 -26.45 -8.89 7.76
N PHE A 49 -26.83 -10.05 7.24
CA PHE A 49 -27.17 -10.24 5.82
C PHE A 49 -28.38 -9.42 5.40
N PHE A 50 -29.38 -9.28 6.26
CA PHE A 50 -30.58 -8.47 5.99
C PHE A 50 -30.44 -7.00 6.42
N SER A 51 -29.32 -6.61 7.01
CA SER A 51 -29.03 -5.23 7.42
C SER A 51 -28.34 -4.44 6.30
N ALA A 52 -28.37 -3.11 6.40
CA ALA A 52 -27.53 -2.22 5.58
C ALA A 52 -26.02 -2.51 5.69
N SER A 53 -25.61 -3.27 6.71
CA SER A 53 -24.24 -3.80 6.90
C SER A 53 -23.98 -5.13 6.20
N ASN A 54 -24.82 -5.52 5.23
CA ASN A 54 -24.63 -6.74 4.44
C ASN A 54 -23.21 -6.77 3.82
N PRO A 55 -22.43 -7.85 4.05
CA PRO A 55 -21.07 -7.98 3.53
C PRO A 55 -20.97 -7.75 2.01
N PHE A 56 -21.90 -8.27 1.22
CA PHE A 56 -21.92 -8.14 -0.24
C PHE A 56 -22.24 -6.72 -0.69
N ILE A 57 -23.26 -6.09 -0.11
CA ILE A 57 -23.60 -4.69 -0.42
C ILE A 57 -22.43 -3.79 -0.04
N SER A 58 -21.81 -4.05 1.11
CA SER A 58 -20.68 -3.27 1.59
C SER A 58 -19.43 -3.47 0.72
N ALA A 59 -19.15 -4.68 0.25
CA ALA A 59 -18.04 -4.95 -0.67
C ALA A 59 -18.28 -4.32 -2.05
N PHE A 60 -19.53 -4.34 -2.53
CA PHE A 60 -19.90 -3.67 -3.76
C PHE A 60 -19.74 -2.15 -3.67
N LYS A 61 -20.15 -1.54 -2.56
CA LYS A 61 -19.93 -0.11 -2.28
C LYS A 61 -18.43 0.22 -2.24
N ASP A 62 -17.64 -0.58 -1.53
CA ASP A 62 -16.18 -0.39 -1.49
C ASP A 62 -15.58 -0.47 -2.90
N ALA A 63 -16.04 -1.39 -3.74
CA ALA A 63 -15.56 -1.52 -5.11
C ALA A 63 -15.91 -0.29 -5.97
N LEU A 64 -17.10 0.29 -5.78
CA LEU A 64 -17.49 1.54 -6.45
C LEU A 64 -16.63 2.72 -5.99
N GLU A 65 -16.35 2.84 -4.69
CA GLU A 65 -15.49 3.89 -4.15
C GLU A 65 -14.05 3.75 -4.66
N VAL A 66 -13.48 2.54 -4.66
CA VAL A 66 -12.16 2.27 -5.26
C VAL A 66 -12.14 2.65 -6.74
N ARG A 67 -13.22 2.37 -7.48
CA ARG A 67 -13.31 2.76 -8.89
C ARG A 67 -13.32 4.28 -9.05
N ALA A 68 -14.10 4.99 -8.25
CA ALA A 68 -14.16 6.46 -8.29
C ALA A 68 -12.80 7.09 -7.97
N ILE A 69 -12.11 6.60 -6.95
CA ILE A 69 -10.76 7.07 -6.59
C ILE A 69 -9.77 6.82 -7.73
N ARG A 70 -9.83 5.64 -8.37
CA ARG A 70 -9.00 5.32 -9.54
C ARG A 70 -9.25 6.28 -10.71
N GLU A 71 -10.52 6.56 -11.01
CA GLU A 71 -10.90 7.50 -12.06
C GLU A 71 -10.39 8.93 -11.75
N GLU A 72 -10.44 9.35 -10.48
CA GLU A 72 -9.91 10.63 -10.03
C GLU A 72 -8.38 10.70 -10.18
N LEU A 73 -7.65 9.66 -9.76
CA LEU A 73 -6.20 9.57 -9.95
C LEU A 73 -5.81 9.53 -11.43
N ASP A 74 -6.54 8.80 -12.26
CA ASP A 74 -6.34 8.78 -13.71
C ASP A 74 -6.58 10.15 -14.34
N SER A 75 -7.52 10.93 -13.82
CA SER A 75 -7.76 12.30 -14.28
C SER A 75 -6.57 13.21 -13.92
N ILE A 76 -6.07 13.12 -12.69
CA ILE A 76 -4.91 13.89 -12.23
C ILE A 76 -3.68 13.55 -13.07
N GLY A 77 -3.43 12.26 -13.32
CA GLY A 77 -2.31 11.81 -14.14
C GLY A 77 -2.37 12.30 -15.58
N ARG A 78 -3.57 12.37 -16.18
CA ARG A 78 -3.77 12.92 -17.54
C ARG A 78 -3.57 14.43 -17.59
N ASP A 79 -4.08 15.15 -16.59
CA ASP A 79 -3.92 16.61 -16.50
C ASP A 79 -2.43 16.98 -16.33
N ASP A 80 -1.69 16.20 -15.55
CA ASP A 80 -0.27 16.41 -15.30
C ASP A 80 0.61 16.04 -16.51
N ALA A 81 0.27 14.97 -17.24
CA ALA A 81 0.97 14.57 -18.46
C ALA A 81 0.83 15.59 -19.60
N GLN A 82 -0.33 16.25 -19.71
CA GLN A 82 -0.54 17.33 -20.68
C GLN A 82 0.24 18.61 -20.31
N SER A 83 0.52 18.82 -19.02
CA SER A 83 1.31 19.95 -18.52
C SER A 83 2.83 19.74 -18.66
N GLY A 84 3.28 18.60 -19.17
CA GLY A 84 4.72 18.26 -19.29
C GLY A 84 5.41 18.02 -17.95
N ASN A 85 4.65 17.74 -16.89
CA ASN A 85 5.18 17.52 -15.56
C ASN A 85 5.67 16.06 -15.40
N PRO A 86 6.72 15.84 -14.58
CA PRO A 86 7.29 14.51 -14.38
C PRO A 86 6.36 13.55 -13.62
N LEU A 87 5.35 14.05 -12.90
CA LEU A 87 4.46 13.21 -12.08
C LEU A 87 3.57 12.32 -12.96
N GLY A 88 3.05 12.85 -14.07
CA GLY A 88 2.22 12.14 -15.04
C GLY A 88 2.98 11.02 -15.74
N MET A 89 4.28 11.23 -16.02
CA MET A 89 5.15 10.16 -16.53
C MET A 89 5.38 9.06 -15.49
N VAL A 90 5.64 9.43 -14.23
CA VAL A 90 5.79 8.45 -13.13
C VAL A 90 4.51 7.66 -12.91
N TYR A 91 3.35 8.32 -12.91
CA TYR A 91 2.04 7.67 -12.78
C TYR A 91 1.80 6.68 -13.93
N GLN A 92 2.00 7.12 -15.18
CA GLN A 92 1.81 6.25 -16.35
C GLN A 92 2.77 5.06 -16.35
N MET A 93 4.01 5.24 -15.90
CA MET A 93 4.98 4.15 -15.74
C MET A 93 4.52 3.16 -14.66
N CYS A 94 4.21 3.64 -13.45
CA CYS A 94 3.84 2.82 -12.29
C CYS A 94 2.53 2.04 -12.50
N VAL A 95 1.55 2.65 -13.16
CA VAL A 95 0.26 2.01 -13.47
C VAL A 95 0.44 0.90 -14.51
N ARG A 96 1.25 1.13 -15.55
CA ARG A 96 1.51 0.10 -16.59
C ARG A 96 2.28 -1.10 -16.04
N THR A 97 3.31 -0.85 -15.20
CA THR A 97 4.07 -1.95 -14.57
C THR A 97 3.20 -2.78 -13.62
N SER A 98 2.26 -2.16 -12.91
CA SER A 98 1.36 -2.86 -11.98
C SER A 98 0.27 -3.70 -12.68
N LEU A 99 -0.07 -3.37 -13.93
CA LEU A 99 -1.07 -4.10 -14.72
C LEU A 99 -0.49 -5.34 -15.41
N GLU A 100 0.77 -5.28 -15.84
CA GLU A 100 1.44 -6.36 -16.58
C GLU A 100 2.11 -7.39 -15.64
N PHE A 101 2.44 -6.98 -14.42
CA PHE A 101 3.02 -7.83 -13.39
C PHE A 101 2.06 -7.87 -12.20
N GLY A 102 1.17 -8.87 -12.18
CA GLY A 102 0.13 -8.98 -11.17
C GLY A 102 0.64 -8.72 -9.75
N SER A 103 0.15 -7.65 -9.13
CA SER A 103 0.05 -7.46 -7.67
C SER A 103 1.29 -7.65 -6.77
N ASP A 104 2.50 -7.84 -7.32
CA ASP A 104 3.72 -8.11 -6.51
C ASP A 104 4.85 -7.09 -6.75
N ILE A 105 4.60 -6.04 -7.53
CA ILE A 105 5.55 -4.94 -7.66
C ILE A 105 5.35 -3.93 -6.51
N ALA A 106 6.10 -4.17 -5.45
CA ALA A 106 6.96 -3.14 -4.87
C ALA A 106 6.31 -1.83 -4.35
N THR A 107 5.14 -1.88 -3.72
CA THR A 107 4.71 -0.77 -2.84
C THR A 107 5.61 -0.62 -1.60
N LYS A 108 6.42 -1.65 -1.28
CA LYS A 108 7.38 -1.61 -0.16
C LYS A 108 8.71 -0.94 -0.51
N GLU A 109 9.16 -0.99 -1.77
CA GLU A 109 10.50 -0.50 -2.13
C GLU A 109 10.52 0.98 -2.53
N VAL A 110 9.40 1.54 -3.01
CA VAL A 110 9.41 2.93 -3.52
C VAL A 110 9.43 3.98 -2.39
N ILE A 111 9.04 3.63 -1.15
CA ILE A 111 8.85 4.60 -0.06
C ILE A 111 9.99 4.61 0.99
N ARG A 112 11.01 3.76 0.88
CA ARG A 112 12.11 3.70 1.87
C ARG A 112 13.47 4.01 1.24
N ARG A 113 13.71 5.27 0.89
CA ARG A 113 15.08 5.77 0.64
C ARG A 113 15.56 6.69 1.77
N ASP A 114 15.31 6.29 3.01
CA ASP A 114 16.07 6.78 4.14
C ASP A 114 17.12 5.73 4.47
N HIS A 115 18.37 5.97 4.05
CA HIS A 115 19.61 5.30 4.45
C HIS A 115 19.44 3.95 5.19
N GLU A 116 19.20 2.87 4.44
CA GLU A 116 19.17 1.53 5.03
C GLU A 116 20.60 0.99 5.18
N THR A 117 21.16 1.07 6.39
CA THR A 117 22.38 0.33 6.80
C THR A 117 22.10 -1.17 7.00
N TRP A 118 21.01 -1.70 6.43
CA TRP A 118 20.59 -3.06 6.69
C TRP A 118 20.04 -3.72 5.43
N SER A 119 20.82 -4.64 4.86
CA SER A 119 20.34 -5.58 3.86
C SER A 119 20.23 -6.96 4.51
N PHE A 120 19.04 -7.56 4.46
CA PHE A 120 18.85 -8.98 4.74
C PHE A 120 19.47 -9.77 3.58
N ILE A 121 20.80 -9.91 3.57
CA ILE A 121 21.49 -10.72 2.58
C ILE A 121 21.41 -12.18 3.01
N ASN A 122 20.95 -13.04 2.10
CA ASN A 122 21.03 -14.49 2.31
C ASN A 122 22.50 -14.89 2.48
N LYS A 123 22.84 -15.53 3.60
CA LYS A 123 24.21 -15.94 3.94
C LYS A 123 24.84 -16.80 2.85
N ASP A 124 24.05 -17.58 2.14
CA ASP A 124 24.51 -18.50 1.10
C ASP A 124 24.88 -17.78 -0.21
N MET A 125 24.53 -16.50 -0.36
CA MET A 125 24.88 -15.67 -1.52
C MET A 125 26.17 -14.87 -1.31
N VAL A 126 26.71 -14.85 -0.10
CA VAL A 126 27.95 -14.11 0.21
C VAL A 126 29.14 -15.03 0.02
N ILE A 127 29.78 -14.95 -1.15
CA ILE A 127 30.95 -15.77 -1.49
C ILE A 127 32.24 -15.01 -1.14
N GLY A 128 33.21 -15.69 -0.54
CA GLY A 128 34.59 -15.21 -0.41
C GLY A 128 34.89 -14.29 0.77
N ARG A 129 33.93 -14.05 1.67
CA ARG A 129 34.13 -13.26 2.91
C ARG A 129 34.34 -14.10 4.16
N ASP A 130 34.52 -15.41 4.01
CA ASP A 130 34.64 -16.33 5.15
C ASP A 130 35.89 -16.02 6.00
N ARG A 131 37.03 -15.75 5.35
CA ARG A 131 38.28 -15.39 6.04
C ARG A 131 38.13 -14.10 6.86
N ASP A 132 37.47 -13.09 6.31
CA ASP A 132 37.25 -11.83 6.99
C ASP A 132 36.30 -12.01 8.18
N ARG A 133 35.24 -12.82 8.01
CA ARG A 133 34.33 -13.19 9.11
C ARG A 133 35.11 -13.85 10.24
N ASP A 134 35.94 -14.84 9.95
CA ASP A 134 36.67 -15.61 10.96
C ASP A 134 37.69 -14.74 11.71
N ASN A 135 38.38 -13.84 11.01
CA ASN A 135 39.28 -12.88 11.62
C ASN A 135 38.56 -11.96 12.62
N VAL A 136 37.39 -11.44 12.24
CA VAL A 136 36.58 -10.59 13.13
C VAL A 136 36.07 -11.40 14.33
N MET A 137 35.62 -12.64 14.12
CA MET A 137 35.19 -13.52 15.21
C MET A 137 36.34 -13.82 16.18
N ASN A 138 37.56 -14.06 15.68
CA ASN A 138 38.74 -14.27 16.52
C ASN A 138 39.12 -13.03 17.33
N MET A 139 38.96 -11.81 16.79
CA MET A 139 39.16 -10.59 17.58
C MET A 139 38.15 -10.45 18.71
N LEU A 140 36.90 -10.87 18.49
CA LEU A 140 35.82 -10.73 19.47
C LEU A 140 35.84 -11.82 20.55
N PHE A 141 36.24 -13.05 20.18
CA PHE A 141 36.14 -14.23 21.05
C PHE A 141 37.48 -14.89 21.38
N GLY A 142 38.59 -14.41 20.80
CA GLY A 142 39.93 -14.99 20.97
C GLY A 142 40.80 -14.37 22.06
N SER A 143 40.23 -13.58 22.98
CA SER A 143 40.95 -13.10 24.16
C SER A 143 40.64 -13.99 25.37
N SER A 144 41.52 -14.95 25.66
CA SER A 144 41.64 -15.63 26.95
C SER A 144 43.10 -15.62 27.37
#